data_AF-A0A5M5BZK3-F1
#
_entry.id   AF-A0A5M5BZK3-F1
#
_cell.length_a   1.000
_cell.length_b   1.000
_cell.length_c   1.000
_cell.angle_alpha   90.00
_cell.angle_beta   90.00
_cell.angle_gamma   90.00
#
_symmetry.space_group_name_H-M   'P 1'
#
loop_
_entity.id
_entity.type
_entity.pdbx_description
1 polymer ?
#
loop_
_entity_poly.entity_id
_entity_poly.type
_entity_poly.pdbx_seq_one_letter_code
_entity_poly.pdbx_strand_id
1 'polypeptide(L)'
;EQMQRAAHGMINQLGVWTEQSLWKQTDPEAETYSIDLVTDLQSKAASLADENAPLSILLCANSAVIATDEESVKKVELGKIPTCVINARFVSVLLGQGLDADVSAMQLANQNLTPIGNIGAALGCIASASVQESFAWVNKFNLIGYFPDIEMGFGDVTLNSESKLTSTLKYSSLNKIQLDDLDDKGYIFLCKYSGLESGVFFSKDQTCSNGDYRTVARNRTIHKSRRAVRNALLPYVNSPLKVDPSTGYLSSAKITMFQNIVSDILTTMQNNEEISGFSVTIDKNQNVLKNDTLIIKYSLVPVGVASRIEVVEGLALTNK
;
A
#
# COMPACT_ATOMS: atom_id res chain seq x y z
N GLU A 1 -9.14 14.45 -0.10
CA GLU A 1 -8.90 15.70 -0.87
C GLU A 1 -8.67 16.93 -0.01
N GLN A 2 -9.62 17.34 0.83
CA GLN A 2 -9.49 18.56 1.64
C GLN A 2 -8.21 18.55 2.49
N MET A 3 -7.89 17.42 3.13
CA MET A 3 -6.62 17.25 3.87
C MET A 3 -5.39 17.46 2.99
N GLN A 4 -5.37 16.92 1.76
CA GLN A 4 -4.26 17.13 0.84
C GLN A 4 -4.17 18.60 0.41
N ARG A 5 -5.29 19.26 0.13
CA ARG A 5 -5.30 20.69 -0.21
C ARG A 5 -4.75 21.54 0.94
N ALA A 6 -5.20 21.29 2.16
CA ALA A 6 -4.71 21.97 3.36
C ALA A 6 -3.21 21.74 3.59
N ALA A 7 -2.71 20.55 3.26
CA ALA A 7 -1.30 20.21 3.35
C ALA A 7 -0.50 20.56 2.08
N HIS A 8 -1.05 21.33 1.14
CA HIS A 8 -0.40 21.67 -0.13
C HIS A 8 0.14 20.44 -0.91
N GLY A 9 -0.61 19.33 -0.85
CA GLY A 9 -0.29 18.07 -1.50
C GLY A 9 0.85 17.29 -0.84
N MET A 10 1.32 17.69 0.35
CA MET A 10 2.52 17.12 0.99
C MET A 10 2.28 15.79 1.73
N ILE A 11 1.04 15.35 1.92
CA ILE A 11 0.76 14.08 2.61
C ILE A 11 1.19 12.92 1.70
N ASN A 12 2.07 12.06 2.21
CA ASN A 12 2.60 10.90 1.47
C ASN A 12 1.86 9.61 1.78
N GLN A 13 1.44 9.45 3.04
CA GLN A 13 0.78 8.28 3.58
C GLN A 13 -0.44 8.73 4.37
N LEU A 14 -1.58 8.08 4.14
CA LEU A 14 -2.81 8.27 4.90
C LEU A 14 -3.31 6.92 5.37
N GLY A 15 -3.65 6.83 6.66
CA GLY A 15 -4.48 5.74 7.16
C GLY A 15 -5.94 6.17 7.15
N VAL A 16 -6.81 5.34 6.59
CA VAL A 16 -8.26 5.50 6.61
C VAL A 16 -8.84 4.37 7.44
N TRP A 17 -9.30 4.68 8.64
CA TRP A 17 -10.23 3.83 9.38
C TRP A 17 -11.65 4.31 9.11
N THR A 18 -12.56 3.41 8.75
CA THR A 18 -13.94 3.78 8.43
C THR A 18 -14.92 2.67 8.78
N GLU A 19 -16.11 3.07 9.23
CA GLU A 19 -17.22 2.15 9.51
C GLU A 19 -17.98 1.71 8.25
N GLN A 20 -17.65 2.27 7.09
CA GLN A 20 -18.19 1.80 5.81
C GLN A 20 -17.77 0.34 5.59
N SER A 21 -18.73 -0.50 5.22
CA SER A 21 -18.46 -1.90 4.87
C SER A 21 -17.42 -1.99 3.77
N LEU A 22 -16.41 -2.81 4.01
CA LEU A 22 -15.39 -3.14 3.01
C LEU A 22 -16.00 -3.89 1.82
N TRP A 23 -16.97 -4.76 2.13
CA TRP A 23 -17.63 -5.65 1.19
C TRP A 23 -19.11 -5.32 1.07
N LYS A 24 -19.63 -5.38 -0.15
CA LYS A 24 -21.06 -5.26 -0.43
C LYS A 24 -21.55 -6.51 -1.15
N GLN A 25 -22.75 -6.96 -0.80
CA GLN A 25 -23.47 -7.98 -1.54
C GLN A 25 -24.56 -7.29 -2.36
N THR A 26 -24.37 -7.25 -3.66
CA THR A 26 -25.31 -6.64 -4.62
C THR A 26 -26.36 -7.61 -5.12
N ASP A 27 -26.07 -8.91 -5.07
CA ASP A 27 -26.98 -10.00 -5.45
C ASP A 27 -26.82 -11.14 -4.42
N PRO A 28 -27.92 -11.65 -3.83
CA PRO A 28 -27.91 -12.84 -2.97
C PRO A 28 -27.17 -14.04 -3.58
N GLU A 29 -27.27 -14.22 -4.89
CA GLU A 29 -26.69 -15.34 -5.65
C GLU A 29 -25.25 -15.09 -6.10
N ALA A 30 -24.68 -13.92 -5.82
CA ALA A 30 -23.30 -13.63 -6.20
C ALA A 30 -22.31 -14.59 -5.49
N GLU A 31 -21.39 -15.16 -6.29
CA GLU A 31 -20.32 -16.05 -5.79
C GLU A 31 -19.33 -15.30 -4.89
N THR A 32 -19.14 -14.00 -5.11
CA THR A 32 -18.25 -13.14 -4.33
C THR A 32 -18.90 -11.80 -4.01
N TYR A 33 -18.51 -11.19 -2.89
CA TYR A 33 -18.85 -9.80 -2.59
C TYR A 33 -18.16 -8.82 -3.55
N SER A 34 -18.66 -7.58 -3.65
CA SER A 34 -17.96 -6.46 -4.29
C SER A 34 -17.06 -5.73 -3.30
N ILE A 35 -16.13 -4.92 -3.82
CA ILE A 35 -15.14 -4.16 -3.04
C ILE A 35 -15.05 -2.68 -3.48
N ASP A 36 -16.22 -2.08 -3.69
CA ASP A 36 -16.39 -0.78 -4.36
C ASP A 36 -15.60 0.36 -3.67
N LEU A 37 -15.49 0.31 -2.34
CA LEU A 37 -14.74 1.30 -1.55
C LEU A 37 -13.26 1.43 -1.98
N VAL A 38 -12.62 0.33 -2.39
CA VAL A 38 -11.23 0.35 -2.86
C VAL A 38 -11.13 1.08 -4.20
N THR A 39 -12.10 0.86 -5.10
CA THR A 39 -12.19 1.55 -6.40
C THR A 39 -12.35 3.06 -6.21
N ASP A 40 -13.21 3.48 -5.28
CA ASP A 40 -13.46 4.89 -5.00
C ASP A 40 -12.22 5.60 -4.44
N LEU A 41 -11.56 4.98 -3.46
CA LEU A 41 -10.33 5.51 -2.87
C LEU A 41 -9.18 5.57 -3.88
N GLN A 42 -9.04 4.54 -4.71
CA GLN A 42 -8.06 4.50 -5.79
C GLN A 42 -8.28 5.65 -6.78
N SER A 43 -9.52 5.85 -7.23
CA SER A 43 -9.87 6.91 -8.18
C SER A 43 -9.53 8.29 -7.62
N LYS A 44 -9.79 8.49 -6.33
CA LYS A 44 -9.46 9.73 -5.64
C LYS A 44 -7.96 9.96 -5.51
N ALA A 45 -7.20 8.92 -5.14
CA ALA A 45 -5.75 9.00 -5.02
C ALA A 45 -5.08 9.20 -6.39
N ALA A 46 -5.62 8.62 -7.46
CA ALA A 46 -5.15 8.82 -8.82
C ALA A 46 -5.30 10.27 -9.27
N SER A 47 -6.48 10.88 -9.07
CA SER A 47 -6.70 12.30 -9.36
C SER A 47 -5.71 13.21 -8.62
N LEU A 48 -5.42 12.91 -7.35
CA LEU A 48 -4.42 13.65 -6.59
C LEU A 48 -3.00 13.45 -7.14
N ALA A 49 -2.67 12.24 -7.61
CA ALA A 49 -1.37 11.94 -8.20
C ALA A 49 -1.14 12.69 -9.53
N ASP A 50 -2.19 12.93 -10.31
CA ASP A 50 -2.16 13.74 -11.53
C ASP A 50 -1.89 15.23 -11.21
N GLU A 51 -2.39 15.69 -10.07
CA GLU A 51 -2.09 17.02 -9.51
C GLU A 51 -0.72 17.11 -8.81
N ASN A 52 0.16 16.12 -8.99
CA ASN A 52 1.48 16.03 -8.34
C ASN A 52 1.45 15.83 -6.81
N ALA A 53 0.34 15.33 -6.28
CA ALA A 53 0.18 14.97 -4.86
C ALA A 53 -0.07 13.45 -4.69
N PRO A 54 0.83 12.57 -5.16
CA PRO A 54 0.62 11.13 -5.04
C PRO A 54 0.51 10.71 -3.56
N LEU A 55 -0.53 9.93 -3.27
CA LEU A 55 -0.89 9.50 -1.92
C LEU A 55 -0.95 7.98 -1.85
N SER A 56 -0.34 7.40 -0.82
CA SER A 56 -0.51 6.00 -0.46
C SER A 56 -1.53 5.89 0.68
N ILE A 57 -2.51 5.00 0.54
CA ILE A 57 -3.63 4.81 1.45
C ILE A 57 -3.55 3.41 2.06
N LEU A 58 -3.51 3.34 3.39
CA LEU A 58 -3.83 2.13 4.14
C LEU A 58 -5.31 2.20 4.52
N LEU A 59 -6.07 1.14 4.27
CA LEU A 59 -7.49 1.08 4.55
C LEU A 59 -7.79 0.00 5.59
N CYS A 60 -8.38 0.40 6.72
CA CYS A 60 -9.15 -0.47 7.62
C CYS A 60 -10.62 -0.06 7.52
N ALA A 61 -11.38 -0.76 6.69
CA ALA A 61 -12.82 -0.59 6.59
C ALA A 61 -13.56 -1.62 7.47
N ASN A 62 -14.88 -1.52 7.57
CA ASN A 62 -15.68 -2.49 8.30
C ASN A 62 -15.71 -3.83 7.56
N SER A 63 -14.87 -4.77 8.00
CA SER A 63 -14.83 -6.14 7.50
C SER A 63 -15.76 -7.08 8.27
N ALA A 64 -16.40 -6.63 9.35
CA ALA A 64 -17.30 -7.47 10.13
C ALA A 64 -18.72 -7.57 9.54
N VAL A 65 -19.10 -6.60 8.72
CA VAL A 65 -20.48 -6.43 8.24
C VAL A 65 -20.48 -6.22 6.73
N ILE A 66 -21.30 -7.00 6.02
CA ILE A 66 -21.53 -6.88 4.58
C ILE A 66 -22.67 -5.90 4.31
N ALA A 67 -22.41 -4.88 3.49
CA ALA A 67 -23.47 -3.98 3.05
C ALA A 67 -24.40 -4.69 2.06
N THR A 68 -25.70 -4.41 2.15
CA THR A 68 -26.71 -4.82 1.16
C THR A 68 -27.56 -3.59 0.84
N ASP A 69 -28.50 -3.70 -0.10
CA ASP A 69 -29.46 -2.63 -0.38
C ASP A 69 -30.57 -2.51 0.68
N GLU A 70 -30.68 -3.51 1.57
CA GLU A 70 -31.63 -3.57 2.68
C GLU A 70 -30.90 -3.49 4.03
N GLU A 71 -30.95 -4.57 4.82
CA GLU A 71 -30.26 -4.68 6.10
C GLU A 71 -28.89 -5.33 5.92
N SER A 72 -27.91 -4.80 6.63
CA SER A 72 -26.54 -5.30 6.57
C SER A 72 -26.41 -6.71 7.18
N VAL A 73 -25.60 -7.54 6.54
CA VAL A 73 -25.40 -8.93 6.97
C VAL A 73 -24.20 -8.98 7.91
N LYS A 74 -24.44 -9.45 9.15
CA LYS A 74 -23.43 -9.54 10.23
C LYS A 74 -22.62 -10.84 10.21
N LYS A 75 -22.73 -11.60 9.12
CA LYS A 75 -22.02 -12.86 8.92
C LYS A 75 -21.29 -12.82 7.58
N VAL A 76 -19.97 -12.91 7.65
CA VAL A 76 -19.08 -12.94 6.50
C VAL A 76 -18.76 -14.38 6.15
N GLU A 77 -19.00 -14.75 4.91
CA GLU A 77 -18.62 -16.04 4.36
C GLU A 77 -17.23 -15.95 3.76
N LEU A 78 -16.24 -16.64 4.35
CA LEU A 78 -14.86 -16.64 3.89
C LEU A 78 -14.72 -16.96 2.40
N GLY A 79 -15.54 -17.90 1.89
CA GLY A 79 -15.53 -18.30 0.48
C GLY A 79 -15.99 -17.20 -0.50
N LYS A 80 -16.78 -16.23 -0.02
CA LYS A 80 -17.29 -15.11 -0.84
C LYS A 80 -16.39 -13.87 -0.79
N ILE A 81 -15.33 -13.87 0.02
CA ILE A 81 -14.39 -12.74 0.08
C ILE A 81 -13.67 -12.62 -1.29
N PRO A 82 -13.82 -11.48 -1.99
CA PRO A 82 -13.24 -11.27 -3.32
C PRO A 82 -11.74 -11.01 -3.23
N THR A 83 -11.04 -11.00 -4.37
CA THR A 83 -9.72 -10.36 -4.43
C THR A 83 -9.87 -8.84 -4.30
N CYS A 84 -8.98 -8.20 -3.54
CA CYS A 84 -8.83 -6.75 -3.56
C CYS A 84 -7.81 -6.27 -4.59
N VAL A 85 -7.19 -7.18 -5.38
CA VAL A 85 -6.21 -6.82 -6.41
C VAL A 85 -6.91 -6.39 -7.69
N ILE A 86 -7.35 -5.13 -7.71
CA ILE A 86 -8.17 -4.54 -8.78
C ILE A 86 -7.47 -3.38 -9.52
N ASN A 87 -6.15 -3.45 -9.66
CA ASN A 87 -5.30 -2.36 -10.20
C ASN A 87 -5.33 -1.06 -9.37
N ALA A 88 -5.63 -1.17 -8.07
CA ALA A 88 -5.69 -0.07 -7.12
C ALA A 88 -4.33 0.15 -6.43
N ARG A 89 -3.35 0.65 -7.19
CA ARG A 89 -1.96 0.83 -6.72
C ARG A 89 -1.75 1.78 -5.54
N PHE A 90 -2.71 2.66 -5.26
CA PHE A 90 -2.61 3.64 -4.17
C PHE A 90 -3.28 3.15 -2.88
N VAL A 91 -3.94 1.99 -2.90
CA VAL A 91 -4.71 1.48 -1.77
C VAL A 91 -4.14 0.14 -1.33
N SER A 92 -4.07 -0.08 -0.02
CA SER A 92 -3.70 -1.37 0.59
C SER A 92 -4.72 -1.66 1.68
N VAL A 93 -5.33 -2.85 1.66
CA VAL A 93 -6.39 -3.21 2.60
C VAL A 93 -5.81 -4.02 3.74
N LEU A 94 -6.02 -3.52 4.96
CA LEU A 94 -5.64 -4.14 6.20
C LEU A 94 -6.86 -4.80 6.85
N LEU A 95 -6.76 -6.09 7.14
CA LEU A 95 -7.73 -6.86 7.89
C LEU A 95 -7.19 -7.18 9.29
N GLY A 96 -8.11 -7.44 10.21
CA GLY A 96 -7.79 -7.90 11.55
C GLY A 96 -7.51 -6.82 12.58
N GLN A 97 -7.40 -7.27 13.82
CA GLN A 97 -7.20 -6.49 15.02
C GLN A 97 -6.53 -7.35 16.09
N GLY A 98 -6.23 -6.77 17.25
CA GLY A 98 -5.76 -7.54 18.40
C GLY A 98 -6.88 -8.36 19.04
N LEU A 99 -6.60 -9.60 19.40
CA LEU A 99 -7.42 -10.38 20.32
C LEU A 99 -7.13 -9.89 21.75
N ASP A 100 -7.93 -8.93 22.20
CA ASP A 100 -7.81 -8.33 23.52
C ASP A 100 -9.20 -7.93 24.07
N ALA A 101 -9.34 -7.93 25.39
CA ALA A 101 -10.61 -7.64 26.04
C ALA A 101 -11.09 -6.20 25.81
N ASP A 102 -10.17 -5.24 25.81
CA ASP A 102 -10.49 -3.84 25.55
C ASP A 102 -10.85 -3.65 24.07
N VAL A 103 -10.11 -4.30 23.15
CA VAL A 103 -10.43 -4.27 21.71
C VAL A 103 -11.82 -4.85 21.44
N SER A 104 -12.15 -5.98 22.07
CA SER A 104 -13.47 -6.61 21.95
C SER A 104 -14.58 -5.70 22.49
N ALA A 105 -14.36 -5.05 23.65
CA ALA A 105 -15.30 -4.11 24.24
C ALA A 105 -15.49 -2.86 23.36
N MET A 106 -14.42 -2.34 22.77
CA MET A 106 -14.48 -1.20 21.85
C MET A 106 -15.26 -1.56 20.57
N GLN A 107 -15.05 -2.75 19.99
CA GLN A 107 -15.81 -3.18 18.82
C GLN A 107 -17.30 -3.35 19.15
N LEU A 108 -17.63 -3.93 20.32
CA LEU A 108 -19.01 -4.07 20.79
C LEU A 108 -19.70 -2.71 21.02
N ALA A 109 -18.95 -1.70 21.46
CA ALA A 109 -19.46 -0.35 21.65
C ALA A 109 -19.65 0.42 20.33
N ASN A 110 -19.06 -0.05 19.22
CA ASN A 110 -19.23 0.55 17.91
C ASN A 110 -20.62 0.25 17.35
N GLN A 111 -21.36 1.28 16.91
CA GLN A 111 -22.72 1.13 16.39
C GLN A 111 -22.81 0.15 15.21
N ASN A 112 -21.77 0.12 14.36
CA ASN A 112 -21.69 -0.73 13.18
C ASN A 112 -20.87 -2.01 13.42
N LEU A 113 -20.49 -2.28 14.68
CA LEU A 113 -19.62 -3.40 15.09
C LEU A 113 -18.30 -3.46 14.30
N THR A 114 -17.84 -2.29 13.85
CA THR A 114 -16.64 -2.14 13.04
C THR A 114 -15.41 -2.57 13.85
N PRO A 115 -14.56 -3.47 13.31
CA PRO A 115 -13.29 -3.82 13.95
C PRO A 115 -12.44 -2.58 14.21
N ILE A 116 -11.75 -2.55 15.34
CA ILE A 116 -10.84 -1.45 15.69
C ILE A 116 -9.66 -1.38 14.71
N GLY A 117 -9.29 -2.54 14.16
CA GLY A 117 -8.29 -2.65 13.11
C GLY A 117 -6.86 -2.67 13.64
N ASN A 118 -5.90 -2.52 12.74
CA ASN A 118 -4.46 -2.50 13.03
C ASN A 118 -3.72 -1.36 12.30
N ILE A 119 -4.48 -0.38 11.79
CA ILE A 119 -3.95 0.71 10.97
C ILE A 119 -2.93 1.59 11.70
N GLY A 120 -3.11 1.82 12.99
CA GLY A 120 -2.16 2.58 13.81
C GLY A 120 -0.80 1.91 13.87
N ALA A 121 -0.78 0.58 14.03
CA ALA A 121 0.45 -0.21 14.02
C ALA A 121 1.12 -0.19 12.63
N ALA A 122 0.34 -0.35 11.55
CA ALA A 122 0.85 -0.26 10.18
C ALA A 122 1.47 1.11 9.89
N LEU A 123 0.82 2.21 10.29
CA LEU A 123 1.37 3.56 10.17
C LEU A 123 2.63 3.75 11.01
N GLY A 124 2.70 3.17 12.22
CA GLY A 124 3.89 3.18 13.06
C GLY A 124 5.08 2.48 12.39
N CYS A 125 4.87 1.29 11.81
CA CYS A 125 5.89 0.59 11.04
C CYS A 125 6.34 1.42 9.83
N ILE A 126 5.41 1.98 9.06
CA ILE A 126 5.74 2.82 7.89
C ILE A 126 6.51 4.09 8.28
N ALA A 127 6.19 4.70 9.42
CA ALA A 127 6.88 5.90 9.90
C ALA A 127 8.34 5.63 10.28
N SER A 128 8.64 4.42 10.79
CA SER A 128 10.00 3.96 11.12
C SER A 128 10.75 3.37 9.90
N ALA A 129 10.02 2.94 8.88
CA ALA A 129 10.57 2.35 7.66
C ALA A 129 11.13 3.40 6.70
N SER A 130 12.32 3.15 6.15
CA SER A 130 12.81 3.82 4.94
C SER A 130 11.85 3.52 3.77
N VAL A 131 11.87 4.34 2.71
CA VAL A 131 10.82 4.31 1.67
C VAL A 131 10.75 2.99 0.91
N GLN A 132 11.88 2.31 0.76
CA GLN A 132 12.07 1.06 0.05
C GLN A 132 11.83 -0.18 0.92
N GLU A 133 11.73 -0.01 2.24
CA GLU A 133 11.54 -1.11 3.17
C GLU A 133 10.06 -1.51 3.22
N SER A 134 9.84 -2.82 3.19
CA SER A 134 8.54 -3.40 3.49
C SER A 134 8.25 -3.27 4.98
N PHE A 135 7.06 -2.76 5.33
CA PHE A 135 6.63 -2.71 6.73
C PHE A 135 6.30 -4.09 7.31
N ALA A 136 6.36 -5.15 6.48
CA ALA A 136 6.25 -6.56 6.88
C ALA A 136 7.63 -7.21 7.15
N TRP A 137 8.73 -6.44 7.17
CA TRP A 137 10.06 -6.98 7.41
C TRP A 137 10.20 -7.59 8.81
N VAL A 138 10.25 -8.93 8.84
CA VAL A 138 10.26 -9.77 10.06
C VAL A 138 11.37 -9.38 11.05
N ASN A 139 12.59 -9.08 10.59
CA ASN A 139 13.68 -8.75 11.50
C ASN A 139 13.55 -7.35 12.14
N LYS A 140 12.72 -6.46 11.56
CA LYS A 140 12.62 -5.05 11.96
C LYS A 140 11.32 -4.69 12.66
N PHE A 141 10.19 -5.27 12.23
CA PHE A 141 8.85 -4.83 12.65
C PHE A 141 8.09 -5.90 13.45
N ASN A 142 8.64 -6.31 14.60
CA ASN A 142 7.91 -7.19 15.51
C ASN A 142 6.87 -6.40 16.33
N LEU A 143 5.63 -6.86 16.28
CA LEU A 143 4.45 -6.23 16.90
C LEU A 143 3.92 -6.99 18.11
N ILE A 144 4.60 -8.04 18.58
CA ILE A 144 4.15 -8.89 19.71
C ILE A 144 3.80 -8.08 20.97
N GLY A 145 4.54 -7.00 21.26
CA GLY A 145 4.28 -6.15 22.43
C GLY A 145 2.99 -5.34 22.35
N TYR A 146 2.37 -5.26 21.17
CA TYR A 146 1.12 -4.53 20.93
C TYR A 146 -0.06 -5.47 20.62
N PHE A 147 0.22 -6.65 20.06
CA PHE A 147 -0.78 -7.65 19.70
C PHE A 147 -0.41 -9.00 20.32
N PRO A 148 -0.90 -9.33 21.52
CA PRO A 148 -0.60 -10.61 22.17
C PRO A 148 -1.17 -11.79 21.37
N ASP A 149 -2.35 -11.61 20.78
CA ASP A 149 -2.95 -12.55 19.86
C ASP A 149 -3.80 -11.83 18.80
N ILE A 150 -4.26 -12.56 17.78
CA ILE A 150 -4.76 -11.98 16.52
C ILE A 150 -6.19 -12.45 16.22
N GLU A 151 -7.04 -11.50 15.82
CA GLU A 151 -8.32 -11.76 15.17
C GLU A 151 -8.35 -11.19 13.75
N MET A 152 -9.11 -11.82 12.87
CA MET A 152 -9.22 -11.40 11.46
C MET A 152 -10.23 -10.26 11.25
N GLY A 153 -11.05 -9.96 12.26
CA GLY A 153 -11.99 -8.83 12.23
C GLY A 153 -13.24 -9.08 11.38
N PHE A 154 -13.48 -10.32 10.95
CA PHE A 154 -14.68 -10.74 10.23
C PHE A 154 -15.11 -12.12 10.73
N GLY A 155 -16.33 -12.56 10.44
CA GLY A 155 -16.85 -13.83 10.95
C GLY A 155 -18.35 -13.76 11.15
N ASP A 156 -18.83 -14.06 12.34
CA ASP A 156 -20.24 -13.91 12.73
C ASP A 156 -20.31 -12.94 13.93
N VAL A 157 -20.58 -11.67 13.66
CA VAL A 157 -20.63 -10.63 14.69
C VAL A 157 -22.04 -10.44 15.26
N THR A 158 -22.95 -11.39 15.06
CA THR A 158 -24.22 -11.41 15.79
C THR A 158 -23.99 -11.56 17.29
N LEU A 159 -24.88 -10.97 18.10
CA LEU A 159 -24.81 -11.07 19.56
C LEU A 159 -25.38 -12.42 20.03
N ASN A 160 -24.61 -13.14 20.83
CA ASN A 160 -25.07 -14.35 21.50
C ASN A 160 -25.92 -14.02 22.74
N SER A 161 -26.37 -15.05 23.46
CA SER A 161 -27.20 -14.91 24.68
C SER A 161 -26.55 -14.14 25.83
N GLU A 162 -25.24 -13.91 25.78
CA GLU A 162 -24.49 -13.13 26.77
C GLU A 162 -24.16 -11.70 26.28
N SER A 163 -24.78 -11.24 25.18
CA SER A 163 -24.49 -9.95 24.54
C SER A 163 -23.03 -9.79 24.08
N LYS A 164 -22.38 -10.91 23.70
CA LYS A 164 -21.03 -10.93 23.11
C LYS A 164 -21.10 -11.27 21.63
N LEU A 165 -20.11 -10.85 20.85
CA LEU A 165 -19.96 -11.25 19.45
C LEU A 165 -19.81 -12.78 19.37
N THR A 166 -20.53 -13.41 18.44
CA THR A 166 -20.49 -14.86 18.25
C THR A 166 -19.09 -15.33 17.79
N SER A 167 -18.47 -14.64 16.83
CA SER A 167 -17.12 -14.91 16.34
C SER A 167 -16.57 -13.74 15.50
N THR A 168 -15.42 -13.23 15.87
CA THR A 168 -14.57 -12.29 15.10
C THR A 168 -13.46 -12.99 14.31
N LEU A 169 -13.54 -14.33 14.23
CA LEU A 169 -12.61 -15.27 13.60
C LEU A 169 -11.16 -15.09 14.07
N LYS A 170 -10.76 -15.92 15.04
CA LYS A 170 -9.37 -15.98 15.51
C LYS A 170 -8.44 -16.41 14.37
N TYR A 171 -7.26 -15.81 14.31
CA TYR A 171 -6.21 -16.21 13.36
C TYR A 171 -5.87 -17.70 13.45
N SER A 172 -5.79 -18.24 14.68
CA SER A 172 -5.48 -19.65 14.94
C SER A 172 -6.57 -20.63 14.49
N SER A 173 -7.77 -20.13 14.15
CA SER A 173 -8.85 -20.95 13.59
C SER A 173 -8.73 -21.15 12.07
N LEU A 174 -7.86 -20.37 11.40
CA LEU A 174 -7.61 -20.50 9.96
C LEU A 174 -6.43 -21.43 9.71
N ASN A 175 -6.58 -22.33 8.75
CA ASN A 175 -5.47 -23.15 8.28
C ASN A 175 -4.60 -22.38 7.29
N LYS A 176 -3.42 -22.92 6.96
CA LYS A 176 -2.47 -22.29 6.04
C LYS A 176 -3.07 -21.99 4.66
N ILE A 177 -3.89 -22.87 4.11
CA ILE A 177 -4.50 -22.67 2.78
C ILE A 177 -5.44 -21.46 2.80
N GLN A 178 -6.23 -21.29 3.87
CA GLN A 178 -7.13 -20.15 4.03
C GLN A 178 -6.37 -18.83 4.22
N LEU A 179 -5.27 -18.86 4.96
CA LEU A 179 -4.41 -17.69 5.14
C LEU A 179 -3.70 -17.31 3.84
N ASP A 180 -3.17 -18.29 3.11
CA ASP A 180 -2.53 -18.09 1.82
C ASP A 180 -3.55 -17.56 0.79
N ASP A 181 -4.81 -18.03 0.79
CA ASP A 181 -5.89 -17.51 -0.07
C ASP A 181 -6.19 -16.02 0.20
N LEU A 182 -6.31 -15.62 1.47
CA LEU A 182 -6.53 -14.21 1.83
C LEU A 182 -5.34 -13.32 1.42
N ASP A 183 -4.13 -13.84 1.60
CA ASP A 183 -2.90 -13.16 1.26
C ASP A 183 -2.73 -13.03 -0.27
N ASP A 184 -3.06 -14.06 -1.05
CA ASP A 184 -3.06 -14.04 -2.52
C ASP A 184 -4.19 -13.15 -3.08
N LYS A 185 -5.31 -13.02 -2.36
CA LYS A 185 -6.38 -12.06 -2.66
C LYS A 185 -5.96 -10.62 -2.44
N GLY A 186 -4.79 -10.34 -1.86
CA GLY A 186 -4.21 -9.01 -1.70
C GLY A 186 -4.45 -8.36 -0.34
N TYR A 187 -5.08 -9.06 0.61
CA TYR A 187 -5.31 -8.54 1.95
C TYR A 187 -4.04 -8.62 2.78
N ILE A 188 -3.81 -7.62 3.61
CA ILE A 188 -2.73 -7.60 4.59
C ILE A 188 -3.34 -7.82 5.96
N PHE A 189 -2.78 -8.73 6.75
CA PHE A 189 -3.25 -9.00 8.11
C PHE A 189 -2.07 -9.32 9.01
N LEU A 190 -2.31 -9.35 10.33
CA LEU A 190 -1.31 -9.77 11.29
C LEU A 190 -1.14 -11.29 11.21
N CYS A 191 0.10 -11.78 11.26
CA CYS A 191 0.40 -13.21 11.21
C CYS A 191 1.53 -13.59 12.19
N LYS A 192 1.64 -14.89 12.46
CA LYS A 192 2.74 -15.50 13.22
C LYS A 192 3.50 -16.44 12.28
N TYR A 193 4.83 -16.49 12.39
CA TYR A 193 5.65 -17.44 11.62
C TYR A 193 5.90 -18.70 12.45
N SER A 194 5.62 -19.87 11.86
CA SER A 194 5.94 -21.15 12.51
C SER A 194 7.46 -21.26 12.73
N GLY A 195 7.86 -21.67 13.93
CA GLY A 195 9.27 -21.75 14.32
C GLY A 195 9.90 -20.44 14.80
N LEU A 196 9.20 -19.29 14.72
CA LEU A 196 9.62 -18.04 15.33
C LEU A 196 8.68 -17.69 16.49
N GLU A 197 9.07 -18.13 17.69
CA GLU A 197 8.28 -17.89 18.91
C GLU A 197 8.16 -16.40 19.22
N SER A 198 7.02 -16.00 19.80
CA SER A 198 6.76 -14.63 20.28
C SER A 198 6.92 -13.54 19.21
N GLY A 199 6.59 -13.84 17.95
CA GLY A 199 6.59 -12.89 16.85
C GLY A 199 5.19 -12.64 16.28
N VAL A 200 4.81 -11.37 16.15
CA VAL A 200 3.63 -10.94 15.38
C VAL A 200 4.08 -9.91 14.34
N PHE A 201 3.68 -10.11 13.09
CA PHE A 201 4.12 -9.29 11.96
C PHE A 201 2.94 -9.03 11.02
N PHE A 202 3.08 -8.11 10.08
CA PHE A 202 2.18 -8.07 8.93
C PHE A 202 2.54 -9.16 7.93
N SER A 203 1.53 -9.74 7.26
CA SER A 203 1.72 -10.82 6.27
C SER A 203 2.59 -10.37 5.10
N LYS A 204 2.26 -9.21 4.52
CA LYS A 204 2.94 -8.55 3.40
C LYS A 204 2.77 -7.03 3.46
N ASP A 205 3.42 -6.30 2.56
CA ASP A 205 3.18 -4.86 2.32
C ASP A 205 2.52 -4.58 0.96
N GLN A 206 1.66 -5.49 0.51
CA GLN A 206 1.06 -5.43 -0.83
C GLN A 206 0.04 -4.29 -1.00
N THR A 207 -0.06 -3.75 -2.21
CA THR A 207 -1.17 -2.88 -2.60
C THR A 207 -2.27 -3.72 -3.26
N CYS A 208 -3.41 -3.10 -3.50
CA CYS A 208 -4.52 -3.65 -4.27
C CYS A 208 -4.22 -3.71 -5.78
N SER A 209 -2.97 -3.95 -6.17
CA SER A 209 -2.47 -3.95 -7.55
C SER A 209 -1.38 -4.99 -7.75
N ASN A 210 -1.16 -5.38 -9.01
CA ASN A 210 -0.12 -6.31 -9.44
C ASN A 210 1.04 -5.58 -10.17
N GLY A 211 2.04 -6.33 -10.63
CA GLY A 211 3.12 -5.81 -11.46
C GLY A 211 4.07 -4.87 -10.71
N ASP A 212 4.41 -3.73 -11.31
CA ASP A 212 5.44 -2.81 -10.81
C ASP A 212 5.03 -2.11 -9.51
N TYR A 213 3.74 -1.87 -9.31
CA TYR A 213 3.20 -1.10 -8.19
C TYR A 213 2.55 -1.97 -7.12
N ARG A 214 2.90 -3.25 -7.06
CA ARG A 214 2.27 -4.26 -6.17
C ARG A 214 2.56 -4.13 -4.68
N THR A 215 3.47 -3.25 -4.27
CA THR A 215 3.84 -3.08 -2.86
C THR A 215 3.85 -1.62 -2.44
N VAL A 216 3.56 -1.36 -1.17
CA VAL A 216 3.64 -0.04 -0.55
C VAL A 216 5.06 0.50 -0.63
N ALA A 217 6.09 -0.30 -0.37
CA ALA A 217 7.50 0.12 -0.48
C ALA A 217 7.84 0.68 -1.87
N ARG A 218 7.49 -0.04 -2.95
CA ARG A 218 7.70 0.42 -4.33
C ARG A 218 6.95 1.72 -4.64
N ASN A 219 5.70 1.84 -4.21
CA ASN A 219 4.92 3.07 -4.42
C ASN A 219 5.51 4.25 -3.65
N ARG A 220 5.90 4.06 -2.38
CA ARG A 220 6.57 5.10 -1.57
C ARG A 220 7.87 5.56 -2.23
N THR A 221 8.66 4.63 -2.77
CA THR A 221 9.92 4.92 -3.45
C THR A 221 9.71 5.82 -4.68
N ILE A 222 8.81 5.44 -5.60
CA ILE A 222 8.52 6.27 -6.80
C ILE A 222 7.81 7.58 -6.44
N HIS A 223 7.00 7.62 -5.38
CA HIS A 223 6.37 8.87 -4.94
C HIS A 223 7.40 9.85 -4.37
N LYS A 224 8.37 9.36 -3.60
CA LYS A 224 9.48 10.18 -3.09
C LYS A 224 10.28 10.78 -4.24
N SER A 225 10.67 9.99 -5.23
CA SER A 225 11.43 10.49 -6.39
C SER A 225 10.63 11.54 -7.18
N ARG A 226 9.34 11.28 -7.45
CA ARG A 226 8.47 12.22 -8.19
C ARG A 226 8.41 13.58 -7.51
N ARG A 227 8.25 13.60 -6.19
CA ARG A 227 8.18 14.83 -5.40
C ARG A 227 9.53 15.56 -5.38
N ALA A 228 10.62 14.85 -5.11
CA ALA A 228 11.95 15.44 -5.06
C ALA A 228 12.38 16.03 -6.42
N VAL A 229 12.16 15.28 -7.50
CA VAL A 229 12.45 15.73 -8.87
C VAL A 229 11.59 16.93 -9.24
N ARG A 230 10.29 16.94 -8.90
CA ARG A 230 9.42 18.10 -9.12
C ARG A 230 9.93 19.32 -8.39
N ASN A 231 10.26 19.20 -7.10
CA ASN A 231 10.77 20.32 -6.31
C ASN A 231 12.07 20.90 -6.89
N ALA A 232 12.96 20.04 -7.38
CA ALA A 232 14.20 20.47 -8.03
C ALA A 232 13.98 21.17 -9.38
N LEU A 233 12.97 20.75 -10.15
CA LEU A 233 12.66 21.31 -11.47
C LEU A 233 11.73 22.53 -11.43
N LEU A 234 10.95 22.71 -10.35
CA LEU A 234 9.95 23.77 -10.24
C LEU A 234 10.50 25.19 -10.46
N PRO A 235 11.70 25.56 -9.97
CA PRO A 235 12.28 26.89 -10.23
C PRO A 235 12.56 27.19 -11.72
N TYR A 236 12.58 26.17 -12.58
CA TYR A 236 12.86 26.30 -14.01
C TYR A 236 11.59 26.41 -14.86
N VAL A 237 10.40 26.29 -14.26
CA VAL A 237 9.14 26.55 -14.96
C VAL A 237 9.08 28.02 -15.37
N ASN A 238 8.72 28.28 -16.63
CA ASN A 238 8.75 29.61 -17.26
C ASN A 238 10.13 30.28 -17.31
N SER A 239 11.21 29.54 -17.03
CA SER A 239 12.57 30.04 -17.20
C SER A 239 12.94 30.04 -18.69
N PRO A 240 13.65 31.07 -19.20
CA PRO A 240 14.06 31.11 -20.59
C PRO A 240 14.97 29.93 -20.99
N LEU A 241 14.60 29.24 -22.06
CA LEU A 241 15.40 28.18 -22.68
C LEU A 241 15.96 28.66 -24.02
N LYS A 242 17.27 28.93 -24.07
CA LYS A 242 17.95 29.23 -25.33
C LYS A 242 18.00 27.96 -26.18
N VAL A 243 17.50 28.09 -27.41
CA VAL A 243 17.55 27.05 -28.44
C VAL A 243 18.55 27.41 -29.54
N ASP A 244 19.00 26.41 -30.27
CA ASP A 244 19.76 26.57 -31.49
C ASP A 244 18.90 27.28 -32.57
N PRO A 245 19.36 28.39 -33.17
CA PRO A 245 18.56 29.14 -34.14
C PRO A 245 18.24 28.39 -35.44
N SER A 246 19.04 27.38 -35.80
CA SER A 246 18.89 26.62 -37.05
C SER A 246 17.95 25.43 -36.92
N THR A 247 17.88 24.82 -35.73
CA THR A 247 17.09 23.60 -35.49
C THR A 247 15.90 23.82 -34.53
N GLY A 248 15.94 24.87 -33.71
CA GLY A 248 15.00 25.10 -32.61
C GLY A 248 15.17 24.11 -31.44
N TYR A 249 16.24 23.31 -31.44
CA TYR A 249 16.52 22.33 -30.39
C TYR A 249 17.32 22.92 -29.24
N LEU A 250 17.27 22.26 -28.09
CA LEU A 250 18.03 22.65 -26.91
C LEU A 250 19.53 22.43 -27.13
N SER A 251 20.36 23.32 -26.57
CA SER A 251 21.81 23.12 -26.58
C SER A 251 22.21 21.94 -25.71
N SER A 252 23.30 21.25 -26.08
CA SER A 252 23.83 20.12 -25.30
C SER A 252 24.09 20.51 -23.84
N ALA A 253 24.58 21.72 -23.59
CA ALA A 253 24.82 22.23 -22.24
C ALA A 253 23.53 22.33 -21.40
N LYS A 254 22.40 22.71 -22.00
CA LYS A 254 21.10 22.77 -21.31
C LYS A 254 20.54 21.38 -21.04
N ILE A 255 20.70 20.46 -21.99
CA ILE A 255 20.34 19.05 -21.79
C ILE A 255 21.12 18.47 -20.60
N THR A 256 22.45 18.63 -20.58
CA THR A 256 23.31 18.16 -19.47
C THR A 256 22.90 18.81 -18.14
N MET A 257 22.61 20.11 -18.12
CA MET A 257 22.17 20.81 -16.91
C MET A 257 20.93 20.16 -16.29
N PHE A 258 19.86 19.93 -17.08
CA PHE A 258 18.63 19.32 -16.59
C PHE A 258 18.81 17.85 -16.22
N GLN A 259 19.63 17.11 -16.97
CA GLN A 259 19.98 15.73 -16.62
C GLN A 259 20.69 15.68 -15.27
N ASN A 260 21.62 16.59 -15.00
CA ASN A 260 22.33 16.64 -13.73
C ASN A 260 21.38 16.97 -12.57
N ILE A 261 20.50 17.97 -12.72
CA ILE A 261 19.51 18.32 -11.68
C ILE A 261 18.69 17.09 -11.23
N VAL A 262 18.19 16.30 -12.19
CA VAL A 262 17.43 15.09 -11.86
C VAL A 262 18.36 13.99 -11.33
N SER A 263 19.53 13.82 -11.91
CA SER A 263 20.48 12.77 -11.52
C SER A 263 21.03 12.99 -10.11
N ASP A 264 21.23 14.23 -9.66
CA ASP A 264 21.72 14.54 -8.31
C ASP A 264 20.71 14.09 -7.23
N ILE A 265 19.41 14.30 -7.50
CA ILE A 265 18.32 13.83 -6.63
C ILE A 265 18.30 12.29 -6.58
N LEU A 266 18.38 11.63 -7.72
CA LEU A 266 18.32 10.17 -7.79
C LEU A 266 19.60 9.52 -7.24
N THR A 267 20.76 10.15 -7.42
CA THR A 267 22.03 9.74 -6.80
C THR A 267 21.94 9.82 -5.29
N THR A 268 21.29 10.86 -4.74
CA THR A 268 21.04 10.94 -3.29
C THR A 268 20.18 9.78 -2.80
N MET A 269 19.12 9.41 -3.54
CA MET A 269 18.30 8.24 -3.20
C MET A 269 19.10 6.93 -3.29
N GLN A 270 19.97 6.79 -4.29
CA GLN A 270 20.83 5.62 -4.44
C GLN A 270 21.88 5.52 -3.31
N ASN A 271 22.49 6.63 -2.92
CA ASN A 271 23.46 6.69 -1.80
C ASN A 271 22.79 6.38 -0.46
N ASN A 272 21.51 6.70 -0.32
CA ASN A 272 20.69 6.33 0.83
C ASN A 272 20.14 4.89 0.75
N GLU A 273 20.58 4.10 -0.24
CA GLU A 273 20.16 2.72 -0.47
C GLU A 273 18.64 2.55 -0.70
N GLU A 274 17.98 3.59 -1.20
CA GLU A 274 16.53 3.60 -1.45
C GLU A 274 16.16 3.04 -2.83
N ILE A 275 17.12 3.05 -3.76
CA ILE A 275 17.01 2.50 -5.11
C ILE A 275 18.30 1.78 -5.48
N SER A 276 18.21 0.76 -6.33
CA SER A 276 19.37 0.03 -6.84
C SER A 276 20.02 0.72 -8.05
N GLY A 277 19.31 1.61 -8.72
CA GLY A 277 19.82 2.36 -9.86
C GLY A 277 18.77 3.24 -10.51
N PHE A 278 19.19 4.05 -11.48
CA PHE A 278 18.30 4.92 -12.23
C PHE A 278 18.86 5.26 -13.61
N SER A 279 18.03 5.86 -14.46
CA SER A 279 18.47 6.50 -15.70
C SER A 279 17.70 7.80 -15.95
N VAL A 280 18.35 8.78 -16.59
CA VAL A 280 17.74 10.07 -16.97
C VAL A 280 18.06 10.38 -18.42
N THR A 281 17.02 10.64 -19.22
CA THR A 281 17.15 10.91 -20.65
C THR A 281 16.32 12.12 -21.04
N ILE A 282 16.87 12.94 -21.94
CA ILE A 282 16.18 14.05 -22.60
C ILE A 282 16.43 13.86 -24.09
N ASP A 283 15.37 13.88 -24.89
CA ASP A 283 15.50 13.77 -26.34
C ASP A 283 16.08 15.08 -26.90
N LYS A 284 17.23 14.99 -27.57
CA LYS A 284 17.95 16.11 -28.16
C LYS A 284 17.19 16.79 -29.30
N ASN A 285 16.19 16.11 -29.87
CA ASN A 285 15.38 16.63 -30.98
C ASN A 285 14.08 17.31 -30.50
N GLN A 286 13.93 17.55 -29.19
CA GLN A 286 12.79 18.31 -28.67
C GLN A 286 12.88 19.77 -29.09
N ASN A 287 11.81 20.26 -29.72
CA ASN A 287 11.65 21.66 -30.07
C ASN A 287 10.61 22.30 -29.14
N VAL A 288 11.11 22.95 -28.09
CA VAL A 288 10.27 23.61 -27.07
C VAL A 288 9.50 24.81 -27.62
N LEU A 289 9.92 25.40 -28.76
CA LEU A 289 9.20 26.52 -29.38
C LEU A 289 7.88 26.08 -30.03
N LYS A 290 7.66 24.77 -30.23
CA LYS A 290 6.42 24.26 -30.83
C LYS A 290 5.28 24.08 -29.85
N ASN A 291 5.59 23.78 -28.58
CA ASN A 291 4.61 23.32 -27.59
C ASN A 291 4.93 23.77 -26.15
N ASP A 292 5.91 24.67 -25.98
CA ASP A 292 6.35 25.24 -24.70
C ASP A 292 6.74 24.19 -23.63
N THR A 293 7.06 22.95 -24.04
CA THR A 293 7.21 21.82 -23.13
C THR A 293 8.56 21.14 -23.25
N LEU A 294 9.29 21.06 -22.13
CA LEU A 294 10.49 20.23 -21.97
C LEU A 294 10.11 18.88 -21.35
N ILE A 295 10.44 17.78 -22.04
CA ILE A 295 10.16 16.42 -21.58
C ILE A 295 11.46 15.78 -21.07
N ILE A 296 11.48 15.46 -19.78
CA ILE A 296 12.56 14.70 -19.13
C ILE A 296 12.00 13.33 -18.74
N LYS A 297 12.64 12.26 -19.19
CA LYS A 297 12.27 10.88 -18.84
C LYS A 297 13.28 10.35 -17.83
N TYR A 298 12.80 9.80 -16.72
CA TYR A 298 13.64 9.03 -15.81
C TYR A 298 12.99 7.70 -15.44
N SER A 299 13.81 6.73 -15.08
CA SER A 299 13.37 5.42 -14.57
C SER A 299 14.16 5.04 -13.33
N LEU A 300 13.57 4.22 -12.46
CA LEU A 300 14.19 3.72 -11.24
C LEU A 300 14.23 2.20 -11.28
N VAL A 301 15.30 1.64 -10.74
CA VAL A 301 15.38 0.23 -10.36
C VAL A 301 15.17 0.17 -8.84
N PRO A 302 14.03 -0.36 -8.35
CA PRO A 302 13.75 -0.41 -6.92
C PRO A 302 14.62 -1.45 -6.22
N VAL A 303 14.82 -1.30 -4.91
CA VAL A 303 15.39 -2.36 -4.07
C VAL A 303 14.44 -3.55 -4.02
N GLY A 304 15.00 -4.76 -4.15
CA GLY A 304 14.23 -6.00 -4.08
C GLY A 304 13.86 -6.37 -2.64
N VAL A 305 12.63 -6.85 -2.44
CA VAL A 305 12.16 -7.43 -1.18
C VAL A 305 11.75 -8.87 -1.46
N ALA A 306 12.35 -9.83 -0.74
CA ALA A 306 11.98 -11.23 -0.81
C ALA A 306 10.85 -11.52 0.18
N SER A 307 9.62 -11.70 -0.34
CA SER A 307 8.47 -12.11 0.48
C SER A 307 8.48 -13.60 0.82
N ARG A 308 9.28 -14.40 0.11
CA ARG A 308 9.50 -15.82 0.37
C ARG A 308 10.97 -16.15 0.17
N ILE A 309 11.53 -16.95 1.07
CA ILE A 309 12.87 -17.54 0.96
C ILE A 309 12.68 -19.04 0.90
N GLU A 310 13.08 -19.67 -0.20
CA GLU A 310 13.01 -21.11 -0.38
C GLU A 310 14.40 -21.71 -0.30
N VAL A 311 14.54 -22.74 0.54
CA VAL A 311 15.76 -23.52 0.68
C VAL A 311 15.49 -24.89 0.09
N VAL A 312 16.28 -25.29 -0.91
CA VAL A 312 16.22 -26.63 -1.49
C VAL A 312 17.14 -27.54 -0.68
N GLU A 313 16.54 -28.47 0.06
CA GLU A 313 17.27 -29.42 0.89
C GLU A 313 17.86 -30.55 0.05
N GLY A 314 19.09 -30.96 0.36
CA GLY A 314 19.74 -32.12 -0.23
C GLY A 314 20.41 -32.96 0.84
N LEU A 315 20.04 -34.24 0.93
CA LEU A 315 20.73 -35.22 1.76
C LEU A 315 21.67 -36.04 0.87
N ALA A 316 22.98 -35.82 1.00
CA ALA A 316 23.99 -36.57 0.26
C ALA A 316 24.73 -37.54 1.19
N LEU A 317 24.93 -38.79 0.75
CA LEU A 317 25.72 -39.79 1.47
C LEU A 317 27.23 -39.52 1.39
N THR A 318 27.64 -38.66 0.47
CA THR A 318 29.01 -38.19 0.28
C THR A 318 29.00 -36.75 -0.21
N ASN A 319 29.99 -35.94 0.16
CA ASN A 319 30.13 -34.54 -0.31
C ASN A 319 30.63 -34.41 -1.77
N LYS A 320 30.27 -35.37 -2.64
CA LYS A 320 30.56 -35.34 -4.07
C LYS A 320 29.27 -35.22 -4.87
#